data_AF-A0A349AW25-F1
#
_entry.id   AF-A0A349AW25-F1
#
_cell.length_a   1.000
_cell.length_b   1.000
_cell.length_c   1.000
_cell.angle_alpha   90.00
_cell.angle_beta   90.00
_cell.angle_gamma   90.00
#
_symmetry.space_group_name_H-M   'P 1'
#
loop_
_entity.id
_entity.type
_entity.pdbx_description
1 polymer ?
#
loop_
_entity_poly.entity_id
_entity_poly.type
_entity_poly.pdbx_seq_one_letter_code
_entity_poly.pdbx_strand_id
1 'polypeptide(L)'
;MSVSSTHNADISILCERIGVSVGSEILERALTHRSYSYENGGIPTNERLEFLGDSVLGIVVTDTLYRRHPDLPEGQLAKLRAAVVNMRALADIGRGFGLGEFILLGKGEETTGGRDKASIVADTVEALLGAVYIDQGLAVAAELVHHLFDGLIAAASSMGAGLDWKTSLQELAALRGVGVPRYSVTESGPDHQKSFVATVHMGEADFGQGQ
;
A
#
# COMPACT_ATOMS: atom_id res chain seq x y z
N MET A 1 -35.37 10.42 -20.24
CA MET A 1 -35.12 9.10 -20.86
C MET A 1 -34.25 8.33 -19.90
N SER A 2 -34.74 7.16 -19.49
CA SER A 2 -34.18 6.28 -18.48
C SER A 2 -32.93 5.56 -19.00
N VAL A 3 -31.83 5.65 -18.25
CA VAL A 3 -30.79 4.62 -18.28
C VAL A 3 -31.07 3.70 -17.10
N SER A 4 -31.36 2.43 -17.40
CA SER A 4 -31.53 1.36 -16.42
C SER A 4 -30.30 0.45 -16.46
N SER A 5 -30.05 -0.26 -15.35
CA SER A 5 -29.05 -1.31 -15.07
C SER A 5 -27.69 -0.83 -14.54
N THR A 6 -27.10 -1.32 -13.43
CA THR A 6 -27.45 -2.32 -12.40
C THR A 6 -26.37 -2.21 -11.31
N HIS A 7 -26.77 -2.25 -10.03
CA HIS A 7 -25.92 -2.20 -8.81
C HIS A 7 -25.14 -0.89 -8.60
N ASN A 8 -25.82 0.13 -8.09
CA ASN A 8 -25.15 1.14 -7.27
C ASN A 8 -25.31 0.66 -5.83
N ALA A 9 -24.30 0.00 -5.28
CA ALA A 9 -24.28 -0.26 -3.84
C ALA A 9 -24.49 1.09 -3.13
N ASP A 10 -25.33 1.10 -2.10
CA ASP A 10 -25.71 2.37 -1.47
C ASP A 10 -24.44 3.05 -0.94
N ILE A 11 -24.11 4.21 -1.52
CA ILE A 11 -22.87 4.94 -1.23
C ILE A 11 -22.81 5.31 0.27
N SER A 12 -23.96 5.40 0.94
CA SER A 12 -24.05 5.55 2.40
C SER A 12 -23.36 4.41 3.16
N ILE A 13 -23.47 3.17 2.66
CA ILE A 13 -22.81 1.99 3.24
C ILE A 13 -21.29 2.12 3.15
N LEU A 14 -20.77 2.66 2.05
CA LEU A 14 -19.32 2.88 1.94
C LEU A 14 -18.85 3.91 2.99
N CYS A 15 -19.56 5.02 3.14
CA CYS A 15 -19.28 6.02 4.18
C CYS A 15 -19.32 5.42 5.59
N GLU A 16 -20.29 4.54 5.88
CA GLU A 16 -20.36 3.80 7.14
C GLU A 16 -19.17 2.86 7.34
N ARG A 17 -18.76 2.11 6.30
CA ARG A 17 -17.63 1.19 6.36
C ARG A 17 -16.28 1.91 6.61
N ILE A 18 -16.10 3.09 6.02
CA ILE A 18 -14.88 3.89 6.23
C ILE A 18 -14.97 4.84 7.43
N GLY A 19 -16.16 5.01 8.02
CA GLY A 19 -16.39 5.86 9.19
C GLY A 19 -16.34 7.37 8.92
N VAL A 20 -16.45 7.80 7.66
CA VAL A 20 -16.36 9.21 7.26
C VAL A 20 -17.47 9.57 6.28
N SER A 21 -18.15 10.69 6.52
CA SER A 21 -19.13 11.24 5.59
C SER A 21 -18.43 12.02 4.50
N VAL A 22 -18.83 11.79 3.24
CA VAL A 22 -18.29 12.47 2.07
C VAL A 22 -19.45 12.89 1.16
N GLY A 23 -19.36 14.08 0.56
CA GLY A 23 -20.33 14.54 -0.43
C GLY A 23 -20.52 13.54 -1.58
N SER A 24 -21.77 13.31 -1.99
CA SER A 24 -22.11 12.26 -2.97
C SER A 24 -21.41 12.43 -4.32
N GLU A 25 -21.33 13.67 -4.83
CA GLU A 25 -20.72 13.97 -6.15
C GLU A 25 -19.22 13.68 -6.16
N ILE A 26 -18.49 14.07 -5.11
CA ILE A 26 -17.05 13.83 -5.04
C ILE A 26 -16.74 12.36 -4.76
N LEU A 27 -17.59 11.67 -4.00
CA LEU A 27 -17.46 10.24 -3.75
C LEU A 27 -17.73 9.41 -5.02
N GLU A 28 -18.77 9.74 -5.78
CA GLU A 28 -19.03 9.11 -7.08
C GLU A 28 -17.84 9.30 -8.04
N ARG A 29 -17.24 10.49 -8.08
CA ARG A 29 -16.02 10.74 -8.85
C ARG A 29 -14.84 9.90 -8.38
N ALA A 30 -14.64 9.74 -7.07
CA ALA A 30 -13.57 8.89 -6.52
C ALA A 30 -13.73 7.42 -6.92
N LEU A 31 -14.96 6.95 -7.09
CA LEU A 31 -15.30 5.58 -7.49
C LEU A 31 -15.32 5.39 -9.02
N THR A 32 -15.15 6.45 -9.81
CA THR A 32 -15.25 6.40 -11.27
C THR A 32 -13.92 6.03 -11.93
N HIS A 33 -13.78 4.76 -12.31
CA HIS A 33 -12.64 4.31 -13.10
C HIS A 33 -12.74 4.79 -14.56
N ARG A 34 -11.59 4.98 -15.22
CA ARG A 34 -11.50 5.42 -16.62
C ARG A 34 -12.28 4.57 -17.62
N SER A 35 -12.44 3.27 -17.37
CA SER A 35 -13.24 2.40 -18.26
C SER A 35 -14.73 2.74 -18.21
N TYR A 36 -15.26 3.09 -17.03
CA TYR A 36 -16.63 3.55 -16.88
C TYR A 36 -16.81 4.93 -17.52
N SER A 37 -15.88 5.85 -17.27
CA SER A 37 -15.87 7.17 -17.89
C SER A 37 -15.96 7.08 -19.42
N TYR A 38 -15.13 6.24 -20.05
CA TYR A 38 -15.12 6.04 -21.49
C TYR A 38 -16.49 5.58 -22.03
N GLU A 39 -17.15 4.66 -21.35
CA GLU A 39 -18.47 4.14 -21.75
C GLU A 39 -19.63 5.11 -21.48
N ASN A 40 -19.44 6.08 -20.58
CA ASN A 40 -20.48 7.01 -20.12
C ASN A 40 -20.23 8.46 -20.57
N GLY A 41 -19.64 8.66 -21.75
CA GLY A 41 -19.51 9.97 -22.36
C GLY A 41 -18.32 10.81 -21.88
N GLY A 42 -17.29 10.18 -21.31
CA GLY A 42 -16.06 10.84 -20.90
C GLY A 42 -16.21 11.69 -19.64
N ILE A 43 -17.07 11.28 -18.70
CA ILE A 43 -17.22 11.95 -17.40
C ILE A 43 -15.89 11.96 -16.61
N PRO A 44 -15.70 12.87 -15.65
CA PRO A 44 -14.45 12.94 -14.88
C PRO A 44 -14.10 11.62 -14.19
N THR A 45 -12.82 11.24 -14.27
CA THR A 45 -12.26 10.04 -13.63
C THR A 45 -11.75 10.33 -12.22
N ASN A 46 -11.44 9.26 -11.50
CA ASN A 46 -10.82 9.31 -10.18
C ASN A 46 -9.31 9.69 -10.20
N GLU A 47 -8.64 9.65 -11.36
CA GLU A 47 -7.18 9.82 -11.51
C GLU A 47 -6.62 11.12 -10.89
N ARG A 48 -7.40 12.22 -10.90
CA ARG A 48 -6.99 13.48 -10.23
C ARG A 48 -7.08 13.40 -8.71
N LEU A 49 -8.06 12.66 -8.20
CA LEU A 49 -8.24 12.43 -6.77
C LEU A 49 -7.20 11.41 -6.27
N GLU A 50 -6.91 10.37 -7.05
CA GLU A 50 -5.82 9.41 -6.82
C GLU A 50 -4.49 10.14 -6.63
N PHE A 51 -4.09 10.96 -7.60
CA PHE A 51 -2.86 11.77 -7.52
C PHE A 51 -2.76 12.60 -6.23
N LEU A 52 -3.87 13.22 -5.81
CA LEU A 52 -3.92 14.00 -4.59
C LEU A 52 -3.88 13.11 -3.34
N GLY A 53 -4.60 12.00 -3.38
CA GLY A 53 -4.72 11.02 -2.31
C GLY A 53 -3.40 10.33 -1.98
N ASP A 54 -2.59 9.98 -2.98
CA ASP A 54 -1.23 9.47 -2.79
C ASP A 54 -0.39 10.45 -1.95
N SER A 55 -0.46 11.75 -2.27
CA SER A 55 0.25 12.78 -1.49
C SER A 55 -0.26 12.90 -0.06
N VAL A 56 -1.58 12.80 0.15
CA VAL A 56 -2.21 12.81 1.48
C VAL A 56 -1.79 11.58 2.30
N LEU A 57 -1.86 10.39 1.71
CA LEU A 57 -1.39 9.15 2.34
C LEU A 57 0.10 9.25 2.69
N GLY A 58 0.90 9.73 1.73
CA GLY A 58 2.34 9.89 1.85
C GLY A 58 2.72 10.78 3.02
N ILE A 59 2.10 11.94 3.19
CA ILE A 59 2.43 12.85 4.31
C ILE A 59 2.02 12.26 5.66
N VAL A 60 0.84 11.66 5.77
CA VAL A 60 0.34 11.11 7.04
C VAL A 60 1.17 9.91 7.48
N VAL A 61 1.48 8.98 6.57
CA VAL A 61 2.34 7.83 6.89
C VAL A 61 3.76 8.28 7.23
N THR A 62 4.32 9.24 6.47
CA THR A 62 5.66 9.76 6.74
C THR A 62 5.74 10.45 8.11
N ASP A 63 4.77 11.30 8.46
CA ASP A 63 4.69 11.96 9.78
C ASP A 63 4.58 10.93 10.91
N THR A 64 3.73 9.92 10.72
CA THR A 64 3.53 8.83 11.69
C THR A 64 4.83 8.07 11.94
N LEU A 65 5.52 7.65 10.87
CA LEU A 65 6.79 6.92 10.98
C LEU A 65 7.86 7.79 11.64
N TYR A 66 8.00 9.05 11.24
CA TYR A 66 8.95 9.99 11.81
C TYR A 66 8.77 10.18 13.32
N ARG A 67 7.52 10.35 13.78
CA ARG A 67 7.22 10.56 15.20
C ARG A 67 7.31 9.28 16.03
N ARG A 68 6.90 8.13 15.48
CA ARG A 68 6.96 6.84 16.18
C ARG A 68 8.39 6.30 16.31
N HIS A 69 9.28 6.72 15.41
CA HIS A 69 10.64 6.18 15.29
C HIS A 69 11.70 7.29 15.23
N PRO A 70 11.88 8.08 16.31
CA PRO A 70 12.74 9.26 16.30
C PRO A 70 14.23 8.95 16.08
N ASP A 71 14.66 7.72 16.36
CA ASP A 71 16.06 7.30 16.27
C ASP A 71 16.39 6.58 14.95
N LEU A 72 15.40 6.33 14.08
CA LEU A 72 15.64 5.62 12.82
C LEU A 72 16.20 6.55 11.73
N PRO A 73 17.21 6.11 10.97
CA PRO A 73 17.74 6.88 9.85
C PRO A 73 16.74 6.94 8.69
N GLU A 74 16.87 7.97 7.85
CA GLU A 74 16.00 8.24 6.69
C GLU A 74 15.83 7.02 5.77
N GLY A 75 16.91 6.28 5.47
CA GLY A 75 16.84 5.06 4.66
C GLY A 75 15.95 3.96 5.25
N GLN A 76 15.91 3.82 6.59
CA GLN A 76 15.03 2.84 7.24
C GLN A 76 13.57 3.35 7.26
N LEU A 77 13.35 4.63 7.52
CA LEU A 77 12.02 5.25 7.41
C LEU A 77 11.45 5.11 5.99
N ALA A 78 12.27 5.27 4.95
CA ALA A 78 11.87 5.08 3.56
C ALA A 78 11.47 3.62 3.27
N LYS A 79 12.21 2.63 3.81
CA LYS A 79 11.87 1.21 3.70
C LYS A 79 10.53 0.90 4.38
N LEU A 80 10.31 1.41 5.60
CA LEU A 80 9.05 1.26 6.31
C LEU A 80 7.89 1.88 5.53
N ARG A 81 8.07 3.08 4.99
CA ARG A 81 7.05 3.74 4.16
C ARG A 81 6.71 2.91 2.94
N ALA A 82 7.70 2.37 2.21
CA ALA A 82 7.46 1.53 1.05
C ALA A 82 6.73 0.21 1.39
N ALA A 83 6.94 -0.33 2.60
CA ALA A 83 6.22 -1.51 3.08
C ALA A 83 4.75 -1.23 3.40
N VAL A 84 4.41 0.01 3.82
CA VAL A 84 3.04 0.44 4.13
C VAL A 84 2.31 0.95 2.88
N VAL A 85 3.00 1.77 2.07
CA VAL A 85 2.47 2.45 0.89
C VAL A 85 2.96 1.71 -0.35
N ASN A 86 2.20 0.69 -0.74
CA ASN A 86 2.38 -0.02 -1.99
C ASN A 86 1.05 -0.60 -2.48
N MET A 87 0.94 -0.81 -3.79
CA MET A 87 -0.27 -1.29 -4.46
C MET A 87 -0.89 -2.52 -3.79
N ARG A 88 -0.08 -3.48 -3.34
CA ARG A 88 -0.61 -4.70 -2.68
C ARG A 88 -1.28 -4.35 -1.35
N ALA A 89 -0.59 -3.59 -0.49
CA ALA A 89 -1.14 -3.18 0.80
C ALA A 89 -2.42 -2.35 0.66
N LEU A 90 -2.43 -1.40 -0.28
CA LEU A 90 -3.62 -0.58 -0.56
C LEU A 90 -4.78 -1.42 -1.10
N ALA A 91 -4.50 -2.34 -2.02
CA ALA A 91 -5.52 -3.26 -2.53
C ALA A 91 -6.09 -4.16 -1.42
N ASP A 92 -5.24 -4.66 -0.52
CA ASP A 92 -5.66 -5.50 0.61
C ASP A 92 -6.53 -4.70 1.60
N ILE A 93 -6.20 -3.42 1.86
CA ILE A 93 -7.06 -2.51 2.62
C ILE A 93 -8.42 -2.33 1.94
N GLY A 94 -8.42 -1.99 0.64
CA GLY A 94 -9.65 -1.78 -0.13
C GLY A 94 -10.56 -3.01 -0.14
N ARG A 95 -9.98 -4.20 -0.25
CA ARG A 95 -10.72 -5.47 -0.11
C ARG A 95 -11.28 -5.67 1.29
N GLY A 96 -10.53 -5.28 2.32
CA GLY A 96 -10.93 -5.42 3.73
C GLY A 96 -12.27 -4.77 4.07
N PHE A 97 -12.61 -3.66 3.41
CA PHE A 97 -13.92 -3.01 3.55
C PHE A 97 -14.82 -3.15 2.30
N GLY A 98 -14.48 -4.06 1.38
CA GLY A 98 -15.30 -4.38 0.21
C GLY A 98 -15.44 -3.23 -0.79
N LEU A 99 -14.39 -2.40 -0.96
CA LEU A 99 -14.39 -1.27 -1.89
C LEU A 99 -14.78 -1.65 -3.32
N GLY A 100 -14.33 -2.84 -3.77
CA GLY A 100 -14.59 -3.35 -5.12
C GLY A 100 -16.07 -3.33 -5.51
N GLU A 101 -17.00 -3.47 -4.55
CA GLU A 101 -18.46 -3.45 -4.77
C GLU A 101 -18.98 -2.08 -5.22
N PHE A 102 -18.25 -1.00 -4.93
CA PHE A 102 -18.67 0.38 -5.19
C PHE A 102 -17.98 0.99 -6.42
N ILE A 103 -16.90 0.37 -6.92
CA ILE A 103 -16.15 0.91 -8.06
C ILE A 103 -17.04 0.85 -9.31
N LEU A 104 -17.13 1.98 -10.00
CA LEU A 104 -17.82 2.10 -11.29
C LEU A 104 -16.85 1.69 -12.39
N LEU A 105 -17.16 0.56 -13.03
CA LEU A 105 -16.36 -0.04 -14.09
C LEU A 105 -17.15 -0.14 -15.39
N GLY A 106 -16.48 0.08 -16.52
CA GLY A 106 -17.03 -0.26 -17.83
C GLY A 106 -17.22 -1.78 -17.97
N LYS A 107 -18.16 -2.21 -18.83
CA LYS A 107 -18.55 -3.62 -18.98
C LYS A 107 -17.38 -4.53 -19.32
N GLY A 108 -16.45 -4.07 -20.15
CA GLY A 108 -15.25 -4.83 -20.49
C GLY A 108 -14.35 -5.06 -19.29
N GLU A 109 -14.12 -4.02 -18.49
CA GLU A 109 -13.28 -4.09 -17.29
C GLU A 109 -13.91 -4.99 -16.22
N GLU A 110 -15.22 -4.84 -16.00
CA GLU A 110 -16.02 -5.67 -15.11
C GLU A 110 -15.90 -7.17 -15.46
N THR A 111 -16.06 -7.52 -16.74
CA THR A 111 -16.00 -8.92 -17.22
C THR A 111 -14.63 -9.56 -17.00
N THR A 112 -13.56 -8.75 -16.93
CA THR A 112 -12.19 -9.23 -16.66
C THR A 112 -11.83 -9.26 -15.18
N GLY A 113 -12.81 -9.12 -14.28
CA GLY A 113 -12.59 -9.14 -12.84
C GLY A 113 -12.00 -7.83 -12.29
N GLY A 114 -12.31 -6.69 -12.92
CA GLY A 114 -11.77 -5.38 -12.55
C GLY A 114 -11.96 -5.01 -11.07
N ARG A 115 -13.06 -5.47 -10.44
CA ARG A 115 -13.35 -5.21 -9.01
C ARG A 115 -12.29 -5.76 -8.05
N ASP A 116 -11.58 -6.80 -8.46
CA ASP A 116 -10.55 -7.45 -7.64
C ASP A 116 -9.11 -7.11 -8.06
N LYS A 117 -8.93 -6.40 -9.18
CA LYS A 117 -7.61 -6.02 -9.70
C LYS A 117 -6.92 -5.09 -8.71
N ALA A 118 -5.71 -5.47 -8.29
CA ALA A 118 -4.97 -4.74 -7.26
C ALA A 118 -4.72 -3.28 -7.61
N SER A 119 -4.38 -2.97 -8.87
CA SER A 119 -4.19 -1.58 -9.32
C SER A 119 -5.47 -0.76 -9.15
N ILE A 120 -6.59 -1.22 -9.70
CA ILE A 120 -7.88 -0.50 -9.65
C ILE A 120 -8.31 -0.24 -8.21
N VAL A 121 -8.21 -1.26 -7.35
CA VAL A 121 -8.60 -1.12 -5.94
C VAL A 121 -7.66 -0.15 -5.22
N ALA A 122 -6.34 -0.25 -5.43
CA ALA A 122 -5.36 0.64 -4.81
C ALA A 122 -5.56 2.10 -5.23
N ASP A 123 -5.65 2.36 -6.53
CA ASP A 123 -5.87 3.70 -7.09
C ASP A 123 -7.18 4.30 -6.54
N THR A 124 -8.21 3.47 -6.35
CA THR A 124 -9.48 3.93 -5.77
C THR A 124 -9.37 4.22 -4.28
N VAL A 125 -8.56 3.48 -3.51
CA VAL A 125 -8.27 3.83 -2.10
C VAL A 125 -7.64 5.21 -2.03
N GLU A 126 -6.63 5.50 -2.87
CA GLU A 126 -6.02 6.82 -2.92
C GLU A 126 -7.04 7.89 -3.32
N ALA A 127 -7.86 7.63 -4.34
CA ALA A 127 -8.92 8.56 -4.74
C ALA A 127 -9.92 8.85 -3.63
N LEU A 128 -10.27 7.88 -2.78
CA LEU A 128 -11.11 8.11 -1.60
C LEU A 128 -10.43 9.02 -0.58
N LEU A 129 -9.14 8.82 -0.31
CA LEU A 129 -8.37 9.70 0.58
C LEU A 129 -8.31 11.13 0.01
N GLY A 130 -8.13 11.26 -1.31
CA GLY A 130 -8.18 12.54 -2.01
C GLY A 130 -9.57 13.21 -1.92
N ALA A 131 -10.65 12.43 -2.03
CA ALA A 131 -12.01 12.93 -1.89
C ALA A 131 -12.30 13.43 -0.47
N VAL A 132 -11.94 12.65 0.55
CA VAL A 132 -12.08 13.05 1.96
C VAL A 132 -11.27 14.30 2.26
N TYR A 133 -10.04 14.39 1.74
CA TYR A 133 -9.23 15.59 1.91
C TYR A 133 -9.88 16.84 1.29
N ILE A 134 -10.46 16.75 0.10
CA ILE A 134 -11.13 17.89 -0.53
C ILE A 134 -12.42 18.27 0.19
N ASP A 135 -13.19 17.30 0.68
CA ASP A 135 -14.51 17.52 1.28
C ASP A 135 -14.42 17.92 2.77
N GLN A 136 -13.51 17.30 3.52
CA GLN A 136 -13.43 17.38 4.98
C GLN A 136 -12.09 17.95 5.50
N GLY A 137 -11.09 18.10 4.63
CA GLY A 137 -9.77 18.63 4.99
C GLY A 137 -8.78 17.59 5.52
N LEU A 138 -7.52 18.02 5.72
CA LEU A 138 -6.41 17.13 6.07
C LEU A 138 -6.57 16.42 7.41
N ALA A 139 -7.18 17.07 8.40
CA ALA A 139 -7.34 16.47 9.73
C ALA A 139 -8.20 15.19 9.65
N VAL A 140 -9.36 15.26 9.00
CA VAL A 140 -10.26 14.12 8.82
C VAL A 140 -9.66 13.08 7.89
N ALA A 141 -8.98 13.50 6.83
CA ALA A 141 -8.26 12.57 5.96
C ALA A 141 -7.16 11.80 6.71
N ALA A 142 -6.43 12.46 7.62
CA ALA A 142 -5.42 11.83 8.44
C ALA A 142 -6.03 10.82 9.44
N GLU A 143 -7.17 11.15 10.06
CA GLU A 143 -7.91 10.21 10.90
C GLU A 143 -8.32 8.95 10.13
N LEU A 144 -8.81 9.11 8.89
CA LEU A 144 -9.14 7.98 8.02
C LEU A 144 -7.90 7.14 7.67
N VAL A 145 -6.78 7.79 7.33
CA VAL A 145 -5.52 7.06 7.07
C VAL A 145 -5.11 6.27 8.30
N HIS A 146 -5.15 6.86 9.50
CA HIS A 146 -4.84 6.12 10.72
C HIS A 146 -5.80 4.95 10.97
N HIS A 147 -7.10 5.15 10.74
CA HIS A 147 -8.10 4.10 10.89
C HIS A 147 -7.79 2.89 9.98
N LEU A 148 -7.39 3.15 8.74
CA LEU A 148 -7.15 2.10 7.73
C LEU A 148 -5.73 1.50 7.79
N PHE A 149 -4.70 2.31 8.08
CA PHE A 149 -3.30 1.93 7.88
C PHE A 149 -2.52 1.68 9.19
N ASP A 150 -3.01 2.04 10.37
CA ASP A 150 -2.21 1.89 11.60
C ASP A 150 -1.81 0.43 11.89
N GLY A 151 -2.68 -0.53 11.57
CA GLY A 151 -2.35 -1.96 11.68
C GLY A 151 -1.18 -2.36 10.78
N LEU A 152 -1.13 -1.84 9.55
CA LEU A 152 -0.02 -2.06 8.63
C LEU A 152 1.25 -1.33 9.06
N ILE A 153 1.14 -0.10 9.58
CA ILE A 153 2.29 0.65 10.10
C ILE A 153 2.93 -0.10 11.29
N ALA A 154 2.12 -0.65 12.18
CA ALA A 154 2.59 -1.46 13.30
C ALA A 154 3.27 -2.75 12.82
N ALA A 155 2.67 -3.46 11.86
CA ALA A 155 3.23 -4.67 11.27
C ALA A 155 4.52 -4.42 10.47
N ALA A 156 4.59 -3.33 9.73
CA ALA A 156 5.80 -2.93 8.99
C ALA A 156 6.94 -2.61 9.97
N SER A 157 6.63 -1.98 11.11
CA SER A 157 7.63 -1.66 12.14
C SER A 157 8.20 -2.93 12.80
N SER A 158 7.36 -3.94 13.05
CA SER A 158 7.82 -5.22 13.62
C SER A 158 8.62 -6.06 12.63
N MET A 159 8.24 -6.06 11.34
CA MET A 159 9.00 -6.74 10.28
C MET A 159 10.27 -5.96 9.88
N GLY A 160 10.27 -4.63 9.91
CA GLY A 160 11.42 -3.79 9.59
C GLY A 160 12.62 -4.05 10.51
N ALA A 161 12.36 -4.34 11.79
CA ALA A 161 13.37 -4.83 12.72
C ALA A 161 13.95 -6.21 12.34
N GLY A 162 13.24 -7.00 11.52
CA GLY A 162 13.66 -8.33 11.04
C GLY A 162 14.11 -8.39 9.57
N LEU A 163 13.80 -7.40 8.74
CA LEU A 163 13.98 -7.45 7.28
C LEU A 163 15.32 -6.88 6.80
N ASP A 164 16.02 -6.10 7.63
CA ASP A 164 17.32 -5.54 7.26
C ASP A 164 18.50 -6.35 7.82
N TRP A 165 18.34 -7.67 7.97
CA TRP A 165 19.36 -8.54 8.56
C TRP A 165 20.75 -8.40 7.90
N LYS A 166 20.86 -8.06 6.61
CA LYS A 166 22.15 -7.75 5.99
C LYS A 166 22.76 -6.44 6.52
N THR A 167 22.01 -5.34 6.51
CA THR A 167 22.52 -4.04 6.97
C THR A 167 22.66 -4.04 8.49
N SER A 168 21.70 -4.59 9.23
CA SER A 168 21.78 -4.78 10.67
C SER A 168 22.98 -5.66 11.06
N LEU A 169 23.27 -6.73 10.32
CA LEU A 169 24.47 -7.54 10.55
C LEU A 169 25.75 -6.74 10.24
N GLN A 170 25.76 -5.95 9.16
CA GLN A 170 26.90 -5.11 8.79
C GLN A 170 27.17 -4.01 9.82
N GLU A 171 26.13 -3.36 10.34
CA GLU A 171 26.20 -2.35 11.41
C GLU A 171 26.65 -2.97 12.74
N LEU A 172 26.09 -4.12 13.13
CA LEU A 172 26.50 -4.87 14.32
C LEU A 172 27.96 -5.32 14.22
N ALA A 173 28.39 -5.77 13.04
CA ALA A 173 29.77 -6.17 12.77
C ALA A 173 30.75 -5.01 12.94
N ALA A 174 30.38 -3.83 12.42
CA ALA A 174 31.16 -2.61 12.56
C ALA A 174 31.24 -2.16 14.03
N LEU A 175 30.12 -2.17 14.77
CA LEU A 175 30.06 -1.84 16.20
C LEU A 175 30.93 -2.75 17.06
N ARG A 176 31.03 -4.04 16.71
CA ARG A 176 31.82 -5.03 17.44
C ARG A 176 33.25 -5.21 16.92
N GLY A 177 33.66 -4.43 15.92
CA GLY A 177 35.02 -4.47 15.36
C GLY A 177 35.37 -5.77 14.62
N VAL A 178 34.36 -6.53 14.15
CA VAL A 178 34.54 -7.87 13.55
C VAL A 178 34.75 -7.81 12.03
N GLY A 179 34.80 -6.60 11.45
CA GLY A 179 34.96 -6.38 10.01
C GLY A 179 33.65 -6.47 9.23
N VAL A 180 33.71 -6.39 7.89
CA VAL A 180 32.51 -6.40 7.04
C VAL A 180 32.05 -7.84 6.77
N PRO A 181 30.74 -8.17 6.89
CA PRO A 181 30.22 -9.50 6.57
C PRO A 181 30.51 -9.87 5.11
N ARG A 182 31.05 -11.08 4.88
CA ARG A 182 31.22 -11.66 3.54
C ARG A 182 30.19 -12.75 3.32
N TYR A 183 29.65 -12.84 2.11
CA TYR A 183 28.66 -13.85 1.77
C TYR A 183 29.21 -14.78 0.69
N SER A 184 29.05 -16.09 0.87
CA SER A 184 29.24 -17.09 -0.18
C SER A 184 27.90 -17.74 -0.50
N VAL A 185 27.68 -18.10 -1.77
CA VAL A 185 26.48 -18.81 -2.20
C VAL A 185 26.92 -20.11 -2.84
N THR A 186 26.39 -21.23 -2.35
CA THR A 186 26.52 -22.53 -2.99
C THR A 186 25.20 -22.89 -3.67
N GLU A 187 25.28 -23.50 -4.84
CA GLU A 187 24.11 -23.96 -5.59
C GLU A 187 24.10 -25.49 -5.67
N SER A 188 22.90 -26.07 -5.66
CA SER A 188 22.69 -27.51 -5.82
C SER A 188 21.34 -27.80 -6.48
N GLY A 189 21.17 -28.99 -7.06
CA GLY A 189 19.95 -29.39 -7.75
C GLY A 189 19.98 -29.13 -9.27
N PRO A 190 19.00 -29.69 -10.01
CA PRO A 190 18.94 -29.57 -11.46
C PRO A 190 18.52 -28.16 -11.90
N ASP A 191 18.82 -27.77 -13.15
CA ASP A 191 18.58 -26.41 -13.65
C ASP A 191 17.14 -25.89 -13.47
N HIS A 192 16.15 -26.79 -13.45
CA HIS A 192 14.73 -26.48 -13.27
C HIS A 192 14.28 -26.50 -11.79
N GLN A 193 15.19 -26.79 -10.86
CA GLN A 193 14.93 -26.86 -9.42
C GLN A 193 16.22 -26.58 -8.60
N LYS A 194 16.92 -25.50 -8.94
CA LYS A 194 18.12 -25.07 -8.21
C LYS A 194 17.77 -24.60 -6.81
N SER A 195 18.51 -25.09 -5.82
CA SER A 195 18.54 -24.62 -4.44
C SER A 195 19.83 -23.84 -4.21
N PHE A 196 19.71 -22.71 -3.51
CA PHE A 196 20.85 -21.87 -3.16
C PHE A 196 20.99 -21.85 -1.65
N VAL A 197 22.22 -21.95 -1.15
CA VAL A 197 22.52 -21.77 0.27
C VAL A 197 23.47 -20.60 0.40
N ALA A 198 23.05 -19.55 1.10
CA ALA A 198 23.88 -18.39 1.41
C ALA A 198 24.53 -18.58 2.79
N THR A 199 25.85 -18.54 2.85
CA THR A 199 26.63 -18.59 4.10
C THR A 199 27.22 -17.22 4.38
N VAL A 200 27.11 -16.75 5.63
CA VAL A 200 27.75 -15.50 6.06
C VAL A 200 29.01 -15.78 6.88
N HIS A 201 30.10 -15.13 6.48
CA HIS A 201 31.42 -15.24 7.08
C HIS A 201 31.78 -13.91 7.75
N MET A 202 32.22 -13.95 9.00
CA MET A 202 32.64 -12.78 9.76
C MET A 202 34.04 -13.05 10.33
N GLY A 203 35.05 -12.29 9.91
CA GLY A 203 36.44 -12.62 10.23
C GLY A 203 36.89 -13.98 9.66
N GLU A 204 37.46 -14.84 10.51
CA GLU A 204 37.90 -16.22 10.17
C GLU A 204 36.89 -17.32 10.55
N ALA A 205 35.72 -16.99 11.09
CA ALA A 205 34.71 -17.97 11.51
C ALA A 205 33.39 -17.86 10.72
N ASP A 206 32.70 -19.00 10.58
CA ASP A 206 31.37 -19.09 9.97
C ASP A 206 30.29 -18.83 11.02
N PHE A 207 29.43 -17.83 10.77
CA PHE A 207 28.46 -17.37 11.77
C PHE A 207 27.01 -17.79 11.49
N GLY A 208 26.69 -18.26 10.28
CA GLY A 208 25.35 -18.78 9.96
C GLY A 208 25.12 -19.13 8.49
N GLN A 209 24.12 -19.99 8.24
CA GLN A 209 23.65 -20.40 6.91
C GLN A 209 22.16 -20.12 6.76
N GLY A 210 21.75 -19.67 5.57
CA GLY A 210 20.35 -19.53 5.15
C GLY A 210 20.12 -20.25 3.82
N GLN A 211 18.95 -20.86 3.66
CA GLN A 211 18.50 -21.55 2.44
C GLN A 211 17.33 -20.79 1.82
#